data_AF-A0A3D4W5M6-F1
#
_entry.id   AF-A0A3D4W5M6-F1
#
_cell.length_a   1.000
_cell.length_b   1.000
_cell.length_c   1.000
_cell.angle_alpha   90.00
_cell.angle_beta   90.00
_cell.angle_gamma   90.00
#
_symmetry.space_group_name_H-M   'P 1'
#
loop_
_entity.id
_entity.type
_entity.pdbx_description
1 polymer ?
#
loop_
_entity_poly.entity_id
_entity_poly.type
_entity_poly.pdbx_seq_one_letter_code
_entity_poly.pdbx_strand_id
1 'polypeptide(L)'
;MEPREGGLGEIVMPIGDMGVWDWLTKTVRPVYGSAPIGHTDYNATAEKIFGMKRIMSDVEKTWRDNYKPIVVPYEKLSMPNLYYAPDKLERKNALYTPIMDYLRTMESKFINGTEPIENIDAFITQMKSLGIEEYISIIQEAYDS
;
A
#
# COMPACT_ATOMS: atom_id res chain seq x y z
N MET A 1 16.83 -4.81 31.79
CA MET A 1 15.65 -4.05 31.33
C MET A 1 14.47 -4.96 31.57
N GLU A 2 13.66 -4.67 32.59
CA GLU A 2 12.47 -5.48 32.88
C GLU A 2 11.36 -5.23 31.84
N PRO A 3 10.55 -6.25 31.50
CA PRO A 3 9.44 -6.09 30.57
C PRO A 3 8.26 -5.40 31.27
N ARG A 4 7.72 -4.35 30.63
CA ARG A 4 6.48 -3.69 31.06
C ARG A 4 5.28 -4.55 30.69
N GLU A 5 4.56 -5.05 31.69
CA GLU A 5 3.21 -5.59 31.54
C GLU A 5 2.23 -4.43 31.23
N GLY A 6 1.83 -4.33 29.97
CA GLY A 6 0.73 -3.48 29.53
C GLY A 6 -0.37 -4.36 28.96
N GLY A 7 -1.42 -4.58 29.75
CA GLY A 7 -2.57 -5.40 29.38
C GLY A 7 -3.27 -4.87 28.12
N LEU A 8 -3.22 -5.68 27.07
CA LEU A 8 -4.21 -5.69 25.99
C LEU A 8 -4.89 -7.04 26.08
N GLY A 9 -6.22 -7.05 26.13
CA GLY A 9 -7.03 -8.26 26.23
C GLY A 9 -6.55 -9.31 25.23
N GLU A 10 -6.47 -10.56 25.67
CA GLU A 10 -6.01 -11.68 24.86
C GLU A 10 -7.01 -11.87 23.71
N ILE A 11 -6.66 -11.41 22.51
CA ILE A 11 -7.45 -11.66 21.31
C ILE A 11 -7.22 -13.14 20.96
N VAL A 12 -8.19 -13.98 21.31
CA VAL A 12 -8.20 -15.39 20.89
C VAL A 12 -8.52 -15.41 19.39
N MET A 13 -7.48 -15.58 18.57
CA MET A 13 -7.60 -15.64 17.12
C MET A 13 -7.98 -17.07 16.67
N PRO A 14 -8.60 -17.23 15.49
CA PRO A 14 -8.83 -18.54 14.89
C PRO A 14 -7.54 -19.34 14.77
N ILE A 15 -7.60 -20.64 15.07
CA ILE A 15 -6.45 -21.56 15.02
C ILE A 15 -5.78 -21.48 13.64
N GLY A 16 -4.50 -21.12 13.62
CA GLY A 16 -3.65 -21.11 12.43
C GLY A 16 -3.12 -19.75 11.99
N ASP A 17 -3.65 -18.64 12.53
CA ASP A 17 -3.17 -17.29 12.19
C ASP A 17 -2.17 -16.79 13.26
N MET A 18 -0.97 -16.36 12.84
CA MET A 18 0.16 -16.02 13.75
C MET A 18 0.05 -14.63 14.41
N GLY A 19 -1.06 -13.92 14.23
CA GLY A 19 -1.23 -12.55 14.69
C GLY A 19 -2.36 -11.81 13.98
N VAL A 20 -2.83 -10.69 14.56
CA VAL A 20 -3.74 -9.74 13.90
C VAL A 20 -3.15 -9.28 12.56
N TRP A 21 -1.82 -9.21 12.50
CA TRP A 21 -1.10 -8.85 11.29
C TRP A 21 -1.19 -9.91 10.19
N ASP A 22 -1.18 -11.20 10.55
CA ASP A 22 -1.33 -12.32 9.62
C ASP A 22 -2.78 -12.41 9.09
N TRP A 23 -3.76 -12.15 9.96
CA TRP A 23 -5.16 -12.06 9.54
C TRP A 23 -5.39 -10.87 8.59
N LEU A 24 -4.83 -9.69 8.88
CA LEU A 24 -4.97 -8.49 8.05
C LEU A 24 -4.31 -8.64 6.67
N THR A 25 -3.13 -9.25 6.59
CA THR A 25 -2.48 -9.53 5.30
C THR A 25 -3.24 -10.58 4.49
N LYS A 26 -3.84 -11.57 5.16
CA LYS A 26 -4.70 -12.61 4.56
C LYS A 26 -6.05 -12.10 4.06
N THR A 27 -6.67 -11.14 4.77
CA THR A 27 -8.07 -10.74 4.50
C THR A 27 -8.23 -9.36 3.85
N VAL A 28 -7.32 -8.41 4.13
CA VAL A 28 -7.53 -7.01 3.76
C VAL A 28 -6.46 -6.48 2.80
N ARG A 29 -5.17 -6.82 2.97
CA ARG A 29 -4.07 -6.25 2.16
C ARG A 29 -2.89 -7.21 1.92
N PRO A 30 -2.94 -8.06 0.88
CA PRO A 30 -1.88 -9.03 0.59
C PRO A 30 -0.61 -8.46 -0.08
N VAL A 31 -0.60 -7.20 -0.53
CA VAL A 31 0.43 -6.70 -1.50
C VAL A 31 1.35 -5.59 -0.96
N TYR A 32 1.12 -5.02 0.23
CA TYR A 32 1.90 -3.85 0.68
C TYR A 32 2.40 -3.96 2.12
N GLY A 33 3.72 -4.11 2.29
CA GLY A 33 4.39 -4.14 3.60
C GLY A 33 5.56 -5.12 3.69
N SER A 34 6.29 -5.07 4.81
CA SER A 34 7.59 -5.72 5.10
C SER A 34 7.63 -7.26 5.06
N ALA A 35 6.55 -7.91 4.63
CA ALA A 35 6.47 -9.35 4.47
C ALA A 35 5.71 -9.70 3.17
N PRO A 36 6.28 -9.37 1.99
CA PRO A 36 5.66 -9.76 0.73
C PRO A 36 5.57 -11.29 0.69
N ILE A 37 4.35 -11.82 0.63
CA ILE A 37 4.10 -13.22 0.28
C ILE A 37 4.25 -13.40 -1.23
N GLY A 38 4.01 -12.34 -2.00
CA GLY A 38 4.19 -12.30 -3.45
C GLY A 38 5.59 -11.91 -3.94
N HIS A 39 5.77 -11.98 -5.26
CA HIS A 39 7.03 -11.67 -5.93
C HIS A 39 7.39 -10.19 -5.71
N THR A 40 8.37 -9.90 -4.84
CA THR A 40 8.98 -8.57 -4.83
C THR A 40 10.21 -8.56 -5.70
N ASP A 41 10.21 -7.62 -6.65
CA ASP A 41 11.33 -7.37 -7.57
C ASP A 41 12.66 -7.27 -6.82
N TYR A 42 12.65 -6.76 -5.59
CA TYR A 42 13.83 -6.64 -4.74
C TYR A 42 14.52 -7.99 -4.45
N ASN A 43 13.77 -9.04 -4.07
CA ASN A 43 14.35 -10.32 -3.68
C ASN A 43 14.85 -11.11 -4.89
N ALA A 44 14.08 -11.12 -5.99
CA ALA A 44 14.46 -11.77 -7.23
C ALA A 44 15.67 -11.08 -7.89
N THR A 45 15.72 -9.75 -7.84
CA THR A 45 16.85 -8.96 -8.35
C THR A 45 18.08 -9.14 -7.46
N ALA A 46 17.92 -9.20 -6.13
CA ALA A 46 19.05 -9.42 -5.23
C ALA A 46 19.67 -10.81 -5.36
N GLU A 47 18.86 -11.85 -5.56
CA GLU A 47 19.37 -13.20 -5.86
C GLU A 47 20.07 -13.24 -7.22
N LYS A 48 19.48 -12.63 -8.25
CA LYS A 48 20.02 -12.62 -9.62
C LYS A 48 21.31 -11.80 -9.76
N ILE A 49 21.42 -10.66 -9.09
CA ILE A 49 22.55 -9.73 -9.21
C ILE A 49 23.65 -10.05 -8.18
N PHE A 50 23.28 -10.33 -6.94
CA PHE A 50 24.22 -10.45 -5.82
C PHE A 50 24.38 -11.88 -5.29
N GLY A 51 23.63 -12.86 -5.82
CA GLY A 51 23.66 -14.23 -5.32
C GLY A 51 23.16 -14.37 -3.88
N MET A 52 22.55 -13.31 -3.33
CA MET A 52 22.08 -13.27 -1.95
C MET A 52 20.76 -14.03 -1.85
N LYS A 53 20.84 -15.28 -1.41
CA LYS A 53 19.67 -16.09 -1.10
C LYS A 53 19.11 -15.67 0.25
N ARG A 54 17.81 -15.37 0.29
CA ARG A 54 17.11 -15.15 1.55
C ARG A 54 17.13 -16.45 2.36
N ILE A 55 17.81 -16.46 3.49
CA ILE A 55 17.76 -17.57 4.45
C ILE A 55 16.42 -17.47 5.17
N MET A 56 15.53 -18.43 4.95
CA MET A 56 14.23 -18.56 5.64
C MET A 56 14.25 -19.81 6.51
N SER A 57 13.54 -19.78 7.64
CA SER A 57 13.32 -20.97 8.45
C SER A 57 12.42 -21.97 7.73
N ASP A 58 12.49 -23.25 8.09
CA ASP A 58 11.63 -24.29 7.51
C ASP A 58 10.13 -24.01 7.74
N VAL A 59 9.81 -23.38 8.88
CA VAL A 59 8.45 -22.95 9.23
C VAL A 59 7.97 -21.86 8.28
N GLU A 60 8.78 -20.83 8.03
CA GLU A 60 8.44 -19.74 7.11
C GLU A 60 8.30 -20.25 5.67
N LYS A 61 9.19 -21.16 5.24
CA LYS A 61 9.13 -21.78 3.92
C LYS A 61 7.82 -22.55 3.70
N THR A 62 7.48 -23.43 4.65
CA THR A 62 6.26 -24.25 4.58
C THR A 62 5.00 -23.39 4.54
N TRP A 63 4.95 -22.35 5.38
CA TRP A 63 3.86 -21.39 5.38
C TRP A 63 3.73 -20.70 4.00
N ARG A 64 4.82 -20.14 3.45
CA ARG A 64 4.78 -19.45 2.14
C ARG A 64 4.35 -20.37 0.99
N ASP A 65 4.86 -21.60 0.95
CA ASP A 65 4.53 -22.55 -0.11
C ASP A 65 3.04 -22.94 -0.10
N ASN A 66 2.42 -23.04 1.08
CA ASN A 66 0.99 -23.31 1.23
C ASN A 66 0.12 -22.13 0.78
N TYR A 67 0.57 -20.89 0.99
CA TYR A 67 -0.19 -19.69 0.64
C TYR A 67 0.01 -19.24 -0.81
N LYS A 68 1.14 -19.59 -1.44
CA LYS A 68 1.46 -19.21 -2.82
C LYS A 68 0.35 -19.54 -3.84
N PRO A 69 -0.26 -20.75 -3.88
CA PRO A 69 -1.33 -21.03 -4.84
C PRO A 69 -2.63 -20.26 -4.54
N ILE A 70 -2.81 -19.78 -3.31
CA ILE A 70 -3.98 -18.98 -2.91
C ILE A 70 -3.78 -17.53 -3.34
N VAL A 71 -2.57 -16.99 -3.18
CA VAL A 71 -2.29 -15.56 -3.39
C VAL A 71 -1.93 -15.23 -4.84
N VAL A 72 -1.10 -16.05 -5.49
CA VAL A 72 -0.58 -15.79 -6.85
C VAL A 72 -1.67 -15.49 -7.90
N PRO A 73 -2.82 -16.19 -7.94
CA PRO A 73 -3.87 -15.88 -8.92
C PRO A 73 -4.49 -14.48 -8.74
N TYR A 74 -4.40 -13.90 -7.55
CA TYR A 74 -4.93 -12.57 -7.22
C TYR A 74 -3.82 -11.52 -7.10
N GLU A 75 -2.56 -11.89 -7.30
CA GLU A 75 -1.46 -10.93 -7.36
C GLU A 75 -1.64 -10.04 -8.59
N LYS A 76 -1.77 -8.75 -8.32
CA LYS A 76 -1.65 -7.71 -9.34
C LYS A 76 -0.32 -7.04 -9.14
N LEU A 77 0.43 -6.85 -10.23
CA LEU A 77 1.64 -6.04 -10.22
C LEU A 77 1.29 -4.66 -9.63
N SER A 78 2.03 -4.27 -8.60
CA SER A 78 1.95 -2.92 -8.07
C SER A 78 2.40 -1.92 -9.12
N MET A 79 2.00 -0.66 -8.98
CA MET A 79 2.57 0.41 -9.78
C MET A 79 4.10 0.36 -9.71
N PRO A 80 4.82 0.35 -10.85
CA PRO A 80 6.28 0.30 -10.85
C PRO A 80 6.85 1.57 -10.22
N ASN A 81 8.12 1.52 -9.81
CA ASN A 81 8.83 2.74 -9.41
C ASN A 81 9.00 3.64 -10.63
N LEU A 82 8.27 4.76 -10.64
CA LEU A 82 8.28 5.71 -11.74
C LEU A 82 9.44 6.69 -11.59
N TYR A 83 10.09 6.98 -12.72
CA TYR A 83 11.13 7.98 -12.82
C TYR A 83 10.55 9.23 -13.49
N TYR A 84 10.81 10.38 -12.90
CA TYR A 84 10.26 11.65 -13.37
C TYR A 84 11.39 12.55 -13.83
N ALA A 85 11.16 13.34 -14.89
CA ALA A 85 12.02 14.48 -15.19
C ALA A 85 12.01 15.49 -14.01
N PRO A 86 13.11 16.23 -13.76
CA PRO A 86 13.22 17.09 -12.59
C PRO A 86 12.11 18.14 -12.46
N ASP A 87 11.70 18.74 -13.58
CA ASP A 87 10.62 19.72 -13.69
C ASP A 87 9.25 19.11 -13.35
N LYS A 88 8.99 17.90 -13.87
CA LYS A 88 7.76 17.14 -13.60
C LYS A 88 7.67 16.71 -12.15
N LEU A 89 8.80 16.33 -11.55
CA LEU A 89 8.87 15.97 -10.13
C LEU A 89 8.53 17.17 -9.23
N GLU A 90 9.12 18.34 -9.52
CA GLU A 90 8.83 19.57 -8.78
C GLU A 90 7.35 19.94 -8.88
N ARG A 91 6.79 19.92 -10.09
CA ARG A 91 5.38 20.22 -10.31
C ARG A 91 4.46 19.24 -9.60
N LYS A 92 4.74 17.94 -9.68
CA LYS A 92 4.00 16.90 -8.96
C LYS A 92 3.98 17.17 -7.45
N ASN A 93 5.13 17.51 -6.87
CA ASN A 93 5.24 17.79 -5.43
C ASN A 93 4.48 19.05 -5.02
N ALA A 94 4.48 20.09 -5.86
CA ALA A 94 3.73 21.32 -5.62
C ALA A 94 2.20 21.09 -5.64
N LEU A 95 1.72 20.19 -6.52
CA LEU A 95 0.31 19.81 -6.60
C LEU A 95 -0.11 18.87 -5.45
N TYR A 96 0.79 18.00 -4.98
CA TYR A 96 0.48 16.93 -4.05
C TYR A 96 -0.13 17.43 -2.73
N THR A 97 0.54 18.36 -2.06
CA THR A 97 0.12 18.85 -0.73
C THR A 97 -1.30 19.42 -0.72
N PRO A 98 -1.66 20.43 -1.54
CA PRO A 98 -3.00 21.01 -1.49
C PRO A 98 -4.11 20.01 -1.87
N ILE A 99 -3.84 19.11 -2.82
CA ILE A 99 -4.76 18.03 -3.19
C ILE A 99 -5.01 17.10 -2.00
N MET A 100 -3.95 16.63 -1.35
CA MET A 100 -4.06 15.68 -0.25
C MET A 100 -4.70 16.29 0.99
N ASP A 101 -4.42 17.55 1.29
CA ASP A 101 -5.03 18.26 2.41
C ASP A 101 -6.54 18.40 2.22
N TYR A 102 -6.97 18.78 1.02
CA TYR A 102 -8.40 18.86 0.69
C TYR A 102 -9.08 17.49 0.71
N LEU A 103 -8.46 16.49 0.08
CA LEU A 103 -8.96 15.11 0.05
C LEU A 103 -9.20 14.56 1.46
N ARG A 104 -8.20 14.64 2.34
CA ARG A 104 -8.29 14.12 3.71
C ARG A 104 -9.35 14.84 4.54
N THR A 105 -9.46 16.15 4.35
CA THR A 105 -10.46 16.96 5.04
C THR A 105 -11.88 16.56 4.61
N MET A 106 -12.10 16.42 3.31
CA MET A 106 -13.43 16.05 2.78
C MET A 106 -13.77 14.60 3.07
N GLU A 107 -12.82 13.67 2.94
CA GLU A 107 -12.97 12.27 3.35
C GLU A 107 -13.44 12.17 4.81
N SER A 108 -12.81 12.91 5.72
CA SER A 108 -13.23 12.93 7.13
C SER A 108 -14.65 13.46 7.30
N LYS A 109 -15.05 14.48 6.54
CA LYS A 109 -16.41 15.04 6.60
C LYS A 109 -17.47 14.09 6.06
N PHE A 110 -17.18 13.40 4.95
CA PHE A 110 -18.07 12.38 4.39
C PHE A 110 -18.26 11.21 5.35
N ILE A 111 -17.17 10.71 5.97
CA ILE A 111 -17.23 9.60 6.93
C ILE A 111 -18.03 9.99 8.17
N ASN A 112 -17.81 11.20 8.69
CA ASN A 112 -18.50 11.68 9.89
C ASN A 112 -19.93 12.18 9.62
N GLY A 113 -20.36 12.24 8.36
CA GLY A 113 -21.68 12.72 7.95
C GLY A 113 -21.87 14.24 8.12
N THR A 114 -20.80 15.01 8.32
CA THR A 114 -20.88 16.49 8.34
C THR A 114 -21.04 17.06 6.93
N GLU A 115 -20.61 16.33 5.91
CA GLU A 115 -20.89 16.59 4.51
C GLU A 115 -21.73 15.44 3.93
N PRO A 116 -22.87 15.72 3.29
CA PRO A 116 -23.67 14.69 2.63
C PRO A 116 -22.92 14.12 1.41
N ILE A 117 -22.99 12.80 1.21
CA ILE A 117 -22.26 12.11 0.12
C ILE A 117 -22.75 12.56 -1.27
N GLU A 118 -23.98 13.08 -1.36
CA GLU A 118 -24.56 13.68 -2.54
C GLU A 118 -23.72 14.88 -3.07
N ASN A 119 -22.89 15.49 -2.22
CA ASN A 119 -21.99 16.59 -2.61
C ASN A 119 -20.65 16.11 -3.22
N ILE A 120 -20.52 14.84 -3.58
CA ILE A 120 -19.32 14.28 -4.20
C ILE A 120 -18.92 14.98 -5.51
N ASP A 121 -19.88 15.46 -6.30
CA ASP A 121 -19.59 16.16 -7.56
C ASP A 121 -18.90 17.52 -7.32
N ALA A 122 -19.30 18.22 -6.26
CA ALA A 122 -18.64 19.46 -5.83
C ALA A 122 -17.21 19.18 -5.35
N PHE A 123 -17.02 18.09 -4.61
CA PHE A 123 -15.69 17.61 -4.20
C PHE A 123 -14.80 17.31 -5.42
N ILE A 124 -15.31 16.60 -6.42
CA ILE A 124 -14.58 16.30 -7.66
C ILE A 124 -14.22 17.59 -8.40
N THR A 125 -15.15 18.53 -8.50
CA THR A 125 -14.92 19.83 -9.15
C THR A 125 -13.80 20.61 -8.46
N GLN A 126 -13.77 20.60 -7.14
CA GLN A 126 -12.71 21.25 -6.37
C GLN A 126 -11.37 20.51 -6.51
N MET A 127 -11.36 19.18 -6.54
CA MET A 127 -10.13 18.41 -6.82
C MET A 127 -9.55 18.76 -8.20
N LYS A 128 -10.41 18.96 -9.21
CA LYS A 128 -10.00 19.44 -10.55
C LYS A 128 -9.40 20.84 -10.50
N SER A 129 -10.00 21.77 -9.76
CA SER A 129 -9.46 23.13 -9.62
C SER A 129 -8.11 23.17 -8.89
N LEU A 130 -7.85 22.20 -8.00
CA LEU A 130 -6.55 21.99 -7.34
C LEU A 130 -5.49 21.33 -8.25
N GLY A 131 -5.84 20.93 -9.47
CA GLY A 131 -4.91 20.37 -10.44
C GLY A 131 -4.74 18.85 -10.38
N ILE A 132 -5.73 18.10 -9.89
CA ILE A 132 -5.66 16.62 -9.87
C ILE A 132 -5.47 16.00 -11.26
N GLU A 133 -6.05 16.61 -12.30
CA GLU A 133 -5.92 16.11 -13.67
C GLU A 133 -4.47 16.24 -14.17
N GLU A 134 -3.82 17.36 -13.85
CA GLU A 134 -2.40 17.58 -14.16
C GLU A 134 -1.52 16.60 -13.37
N TYR A 135 -1.80 16.41 -12.07
CA TYR A 135 -1.09 15.45 -11.23
C TYR A 135 -1.15 14.03 -11.80
N ILE A 136 -2.34 13.59 -12.24
CA ILE A 136 -2.53 12.28 -12.88
C ILE A 136 -1.77 12.20 -14.21
N SER A 137 -1.81 13.26 -15.04
CA SER A 137 -1.07 13.29 -16.31
C SER A 137 0.43 13.12 -16.11
N ILE A 138 1.03 13.77 -15.10
CA ILE A 138 2.46 13.64 -14.80
C ILE A 138 2.83 12.19 -14.41
N ILE A 139 1.95 11.52 -13.65
CA ILE A 139 2.14 10.10 -13.29
C ILE A 139 2.00 9.21 -14.51
N GLN A 140 1.00 9.48 -15.36
CA GLN A 140 0.77 8.69 -16.58
C GLN A 140 1.93 8.82 -17.57
N GLU A 141 2.44 10.04 -17.79
CA GLU A 141 3.60 10.29 -18.64
C GLU A 141 4.84 9.51 -18.15
N ALA A 142 5.08 9.46 -16.84
CA ALA A 142 6.18 8.69 -16.26
C ALA A 142 5.95 7.17 -16.28
N TYR A 143 4.70 6.73 -16.39
CA TYR A 143 4.34 5.31 -16.54
C TYR A 143 4.49 4.84 -17.99
N ASP A 144 4.18 5.71 -18.95
CA ASP A 144 4.25 5.42 -20.39
C ASP A 144 5.68 5.51 -20.97
N SER A 145 6.61 6.14 -20.23
CA SER A 145 8.03 6.30 -20.60
C SER A 145 8.87 5.06 -20.29
#